data_AF-A0A920MB59-F1
#
_entry.id   AF-A0A920MB59-F1
#
_cell.length_a   1.000
_cell.length_b   1.000
_cell.length_c   1.000
_cell.angle_alpha   90.00
_cell.angle_beta   90.00
_cell.angle_gamma   90.00
#
_symmetry.space_group_name_H-M   'P 1'
#
loop_
_entity.id
_entity.type
_entity.pdbx_description
1 polymer ?
#
loop_
_entity_poly.entity_id
_entity_poly.type
_entity_poly.pdbx_seq_one_letter_code
_entity_poly.pdbx_strand_id
1 'polypeptide(L)'
;MQALTTRAAYNRALGVNSTILDPPEIKKMLPEIDISNHPRYPIMGALYHPPGGIIRHDAVVWSYARGADQRGVHIHQLTEVQDILVENGEVRGVKTNRGTIHCKQVVSCVAGWSSEICKMVGIKLPLVTHPLQALVTTDYKPWLHHVVVSSTLHIYLSQTDRGEWSAGRIDHYPLWHAFNPRVFGILCGSPLDFSRFFIMSPSSVNGPDCVI
;
A
#
# COMPACT_ATOMS: atom_id res chain seq x y z
N MET A 1 -4.51 12.16 -23.53
CA MET A 1 -5.64 11.20 -23.76
C MET A 1 -5.20 9.81 -24.23
N GLN A 2 -4.17 9.66 -25.07
CA GLN A 2 -3.75 8.34 -25.58
C GLN A 2 -3.48 7.30 -24.48
N ALA A 3 -2.66 7.64 -23.47
CA ALA A 3 -2.33 6.73 -22.37
C ALA A 3 -3.55 6.19 -21.61
N LEU A 4 -4.54 7.04 -21.33
CA LEU A 4 -5.78 6.64 -20.66
C LEU A 4 -6.60 5.69 -21.55
N THR A 5 -6.71 5.99 -22.85
CA THR A 5 -7.44 5.15 -23.82
C THR A 5 -6.82 3.76 -23.92
N THR A 6 -5.49 3.70 -24.02
CA THR A 6 -4.73 2.45 -24.00
C THR A 6 -5.00 1.65 -22.73
N ARG A 7 -4.94 2.30 -21.55
CA ARG A 7 -5.23 1.65 -20.27
C ARG A 7 -6.66 1.10 -20.20
N ALA A 8 -7.66 1.84 -20.67
CA ALA A 8 -9.05 1.37 -20.71
C ALA A 8 -9.20 0.15 -21.63
N ALA A 9 -8.53 0.14 -22.79
CA ALA A 9 -8.54 -1.01 -23.70
C ALA A 9 -7.92 -2.25 -23.06
N TYR A 10 -6.76 -2.12 -22.39
CA TYR A 10 -6.13 -3.22 -21.65
C TYR A 10 -7.03 -3.76 -20.53
N ASN A 11 -7.61 -2.87 -19.72
CA ASN A 11 -8.55 -3.27 -18.66
C ASN A 11 -9.72 -4.09 -19.23
N ARG A 12 -10.34 -3.62 -20.33
CA ARG A 12 -11.44 -4.34 -20.96
C ARG A 12 -11.02 -5.69 -21.53
N ALA A 13 -9.82 -5.79 -22.11
CA ALA A 13 -9.28 -7.06 -22.57
C ALA A 13 -9.09 -8.08 -21.43
N LEU A 14 -8.89 -7.60 -20.20
CA LEU A 14 -8.81 -8.42 -18.98
C LEU A 14 -10.17 -8.61 -18.29
N GLY A 15 -11.29 -8.25 -18.94
CA GLY A 15 -12.64 -8.37 -18.38
C GLY A 15 -12.99 -7.34 -17.31
N VAL A 16 -12.16 -6.31 -17.15
CA VAL A 16 -12.39 -5.24 -16.17
C VAL A 16 -13.21 -4.12 -16.81
N ASN A 17 -14.32 -3.74 -16.16
CA ASN A 17 -15.11 -2.60 -16.59
C ASN A 17 -14.29 -1.30 -16.47
N SER A 18 -13.96 -0.71 -17.62
CA SER A 18 -13.20 0.53 -17.71
C SER A 18 -13.54 1.24 -19.01
N THR A 19 -13.92 2.51 -18.90
CA THR A 19 -14.35 3.34 -20.02
C THR A 19 -13.65 4.68 -20.01
N ILE A 20 -13.67 5.37 -21.14
CA ILE A 20 -13.25 6.77 -21.22
C ILE A 20 -14.51 7.62 -21.12
N LEU A 21 -14.45 8.66 -20.29
CA LEU A 21 -15.48 9.67 -20.17
C LEU A 21 -15.03 10.97 -20.82
N ASP A 22 -15.96 11.62 -21.50
CA ASP A 22 -15.83 12.99 -21.96
C ASP A 22 -16.11 14.00 -20.82
N PRO A 23 -15.73 15.29 -20.97
CA PRO A 23 -15.97 16.29 -19.93
C PRO A 23 -17.45 16.46 -19.51
N PRO A 24 -18.44 16.45 -20.43
CA PRO A 24 -19.86 16.43 -20.05
C PRO A 24 -20.27 15.24 -19.16
N GLU A 25 -19.79 14.04 -19.45
CA GLU A 25 -20.04 12.84 -18.65
C GLU A 25 -19.40 12.96 -17.25
N ILE A 26 -18.16 13.47 -17.19
CA ILE A 26 -17.47 13.75 -15.92
C ILE A 26 -18.29 14.73 -15.09
N LYS A 27 -18.81 15.80 -15.70
CA LYS A 27 -19.59 16.83 -15.00
C LYS A 27 -20.92 16.32 -14.48
N LYS A 28 -21.55 15.35 -15.17
CA LYS A 28 -22.75 14.67 -14.66
C LYS A 28 -22.46 13.86 -13.41
N MET A 29 -21.29 13.24 -13.33
CA MET A 29 -20.88 12.41 -12.19
C MET A 29 -20.33 13.21 -11.02
N LEU A 30 -19.62 14.31 -11.31
CA LEU A 30 -19.00 15.20 -10.32
C LEU A 30 -19.41 16.65 -10.63
N PRO A 31 -20.61 17.07 -10.22
CA PRO A 31 -21.13 18.41 -10.50
C PRO A 31 -20.22 19.55 -10.02
N GLU A 32 -19.44 19.33 -8.98
CA GLU A 32 -18.56 20.31 -8.35
C GLU A 32 -17.23 20.50 -9.12
N ILE A 33 -16.86 19.57 -10.01
CA ILE A 33 -15.58 19.64 -10.72
C ILE A 33 -15.60 20.74 -11.79
N ASP A 34 -14.54 21.55 -11.87
CA ASP A 34 -14.40 22.57 -12.92
C ASP A 34 -13.92 21.93 -14.23
N ILE A 35 -14.83 21.85 -15.21
CA ILE A 35 -14.55 21.35 -16.57
C ILE A 35 -14.37 22.49 -17.60
N SER A 36 -14.31 23.74 -17.14
CA SER A 36 -14.08 24.88 -18.03
C SER A 36 -12.62 24.95 -18.48
N ASN A 37 -12.32 25.89 -19.37
CA ASN A 37 -10.94 26.18 -19.80
C ASN A 37 -10.23 27.18 -18.86
N HIS A 38 -10.81 27.51 -17.71
CA HIS A 38 -10.22 28.44 -16.74
C HIS A 38 -9.01 27.85 -15.99
N PRO A 39 -9.01 26.59 -15.52
CA PRO A 39 -7.85 26.01 -14.83
C PRO A 39 -6.62 25.91 -15.75
N ARG A 40 -5.42 26.05 -15.16
CA ARG A 40 -4.13 25.90 -15.87
C ARG A 40 -4.03 24.59 -16.67
N TYR A 41 -4.62 23.52 -16.17
CA TYR A 41 -4.69 22.23 -16.83
C TYR A 41 -6.16 21.81 -17.00
N PRO A 42 -6.77 22.09 -18.16
CA PRO A 42 -8.17 21.75 -18.40
C PRO A 42 -8.39 20.24 -18.47
N ILE A 43 -9.57 19.79 -18.05
CA ILE A 43 -9.95 18.38 -18.06
C ILE A 43 -10.38 18.00 -19.47
N MET A 44 -9.55 17.21 -20.16
CA MET A 44 -9.84 16.74 -21.52
C MET A 44 -10.69 15.46 -21.57
N GLY A 45 -10.83 14.78 -20.43
CA GLY A 45 -11.47 13.47 -20.30
C GLY A 45 -10.85 12.66 -19.17
N ALA A 46 -11.45 11.53 -18.83
CA ALA A 46 -11.04 10.68 -17.73
C ALA A 46 -11.15 9.20 -18.08
N LEU A 47 -10.33 8.38 -17.42
CA LEU A 47 -10.57 6.94 -17.36
C LEU A 47 -11.47 6.67 -16.18
N TYR A 48 -12.66 6.13 -16.45
CA TYR A 48 -13.60 5.71 -15.43
C TYR A 48 -13.48 4.20 -15.20
N HIS A 49 -13.45 3.84 -13.92
CA HIS A 49 -13.29 2.47 -13.46
C HIS A 49 -14.30 2.22 -12.32
N PRO A 50 -15.56 1.88 -12.66
CA PRO A 50 -16.62 1.64 -11.69
C PRO A 50 -16.30 0.63 -10.58
N PRO A 51 -15.57 -0.49 -10.82
CA PRO A 51 -15.31 -1.46 -9.75
C PRO A 51 -14.20 -1.00 -8.79
N GLY A 52 -13.56 0.14 -9.05
CA GLY A 52 -12.63 0.76 -8.11
C GLY A 52 -13.36 1.37 -6.92
N GLY A 53 -12.68 1.43 -5.78
CA GLY A 53 -13.25 1.98 -4.56
C GLY A 53 -12.19 2.33 -3.52
N ILE A 54 -12.66 2.78 -2.38
CA ILE A 54 -11.83 3.09 -1.21
C ILE A 54 -11.93 1.91 -0.25
N ILE A 55 -10.79 1.46 0.27
CA ILE A 55 -10.75 0.43 1.31
C ILE A 55 -10.04 0.96 2.54
N ARG A 56 -10.55 0.55 3.70
CA ARG A 56 -9.86 0.72 4.98
C ARG A 56 -8.81 -0.39 5.12
N HIS A 57 -7.57 -0.06 4.76
CA HIS A 57 -6.47 -1.03 4.73
C HIS A 57 -6.25 -1.71 6.10
N ASP A 58 -6.43 -0.97 7.20
CA ASP A 58 -6.35 -1.48 8.57
C ASP A 58 -7.39 -2.58 8.82
N ALA A 59 -8.65 -2.32 8.47
CA ALA A 59 -9.73 -3.29 8.64
C ALA A 59 -9.48 -4.57 7.80
N VAL A 60 -8.97 -4.41 6.58
CA VAL A 60 -8.62 -5.54 5.71
C VAL A 60 -7.51 -6.37 6.34
N VAL A 61 -6.40 -5.76 6.77
CA VAL A 61 -5.27 -6.48 7.39
C VAL A 61 -5.72 -7.20 8.66
N TRP A 62 -6.47 -6.55 9.54
CA TRP A 62 -6.96 -7.18 10.78
C TRP A 62 -7.94 -8.33 10.54
N SER A 63 -8.75 -8.25 9.47
CA SER A 63 -9.65 -9.35 9.12
C SER A 63 -8.88 -10.58 8.60
N TYR A 64 -7.84 -10.38 7.79
CA TYR A 64 -6.95 -11.47 7.38
C TYR A 64 -6.19 -12.05 8.57
N ALA A 65 -5.62 -11.21 9.44
CA ALA A 65 -4.93 -11.65 10.65
C ALA A 65 -5.83 -12.53 11.52
N ARG A 66 -7.07 -12.11 11.77
CA ARG A 66 -8.06 -12.90 12.51
C ARG A 66 -8.37 -14.23 11.82
N GLY A 67 -8.52 -14.22 10.50
CA GLY A 67 -8.76 -15.44 9.73
C GLY A 67 -7.58 -16.42 9.76
N ALA A 68 -6.35 -15.91 9.80
CA ALA A 68 -5.14 -16.71 9.93
C ALA A 68 -5.00 -17.31 11.33
N ASP A 69 -5.23 -16.51 12.38
CA ASP A 69 -5.20 -16.95 13.78
C ASP A 69 -6.21 -18.07 14.05
N GLN A 70 -7.44 -17.94 13.52
CA GLN A 70 -8.47 -19.00 13.58
C GLN A 70 -8.06 -20.31 12.89
N ARG A 71 -7.07 -20.26 11.99
CA ARG A 71 -6.49 -21.42 11.30
C ARG A 71 -5.19 -21.88 11.96
N GLY A 72 -4.88 -21.38 13.15
CA GLY A 72 -3.72 -21.77 13.94
C GLY A 72 -2.43 -21.07 13.54
N VAL A 73 -2.48 -19.94 12.82
CA VAL A 73 -1.28 -19.14 12.54
C VAL A 73 -0.93 -18.28 13.76
N HIS A 74 0.31 -18.37 14.22
CA HIS A 74 0.80 -17.55 15.32
C HIS A 74 1.27 -16.20 14.79
N ILE A 75 0.80 -15.11 15.39
CA ILE A 75 1.11 -13.73 14.97
C ILE A 75 1.95 -13.04 16.05
N HIS A 76 3.25 -12.87 15.79
CA HIS A 76 4.18 -12.27 16.75
C HIS A 76 4.48 -10.81 16.42
N GLN A 77 3.79 -9.88 17.10
CA GLN A 77 4.08 -8.45 17.03
C GLN A 77 5.33 -8.08 17.83
N LEU A 78 5.89 -6.90 17.54
CA LEU A 78 7.07 -6.34 18.24
C LEU A 78 8.26 -7.31 18.25
N THR A 79 8.33 -8.18 17.24
CA THR A 79 9.33 -9.24 17.10
C THR A 79 10.18 -8.92 15.88
N GLU A 80 11.26 -8.17 16.11
CA GLU A 80 12.14 -7.69 15.06
C GLU A 80 13.01 -8.84 14.53
N VAL A 81 13.02 -9.02 13.21
CA VAL A 81 13.95 -9.92 12.53
C VAL A 81 15.33 -9.27 12.50
N GLN A 82 16.30 -9.93 13.13
CA GLN A 82 17.69 -9.45 13.21
C GLN A 82 18.59 -10.14 12.20
N ASP A 83 18.29 -11.39 11.84
CA ASP A 83 19.07 -12.17 10.86
C ASP A 83 18.26 -13.36 10.32
N ILE A 84 18.66 -13.89 9.16
CA ILE A 84 18.13 -15.13 8.59
C ILE A 84 19.22 -16.20 8.63
N LEU A 85 18.95 -17.29 9.34
CA LEU A 85 19.90 -18.38 9.48
C LEU A 85 19.86 -19.27 8.24
N VAL A 86 20.99 -19.37 7.55
CA VAL A 86 21.16 -20.18 6.34
C VAL A 86 22.31 -21.17 6.55
N GLU A 87 22.05 -22.45 6.31
CA GLU A 87 23.05 -23.52 6.36
C GLU A 87 22.99 -24.33 5.08
N ASN A 88 24.14 -24.55 4.43
CA ASN A 88 24.25 -25.29 3.17
C ASN A 88 23.31 -24.77 2.06
N GLY A 89 23.06 -23.45 2.03
CA GLY A 89 22.18 -22.82 1.06
C GLY A 89 20.68 -22.93 1.38
N GLU A 90 20.30 -23.54 2.50
CA GLU A 90 18.91 -23.67 2.94
C GLU A 90 18.64 -22.83 4.19
N VAL A 91 17.43 -22.28 4.29
CA VAL A 91 16.98 -21.58 5.50
C VAL A 91 16.78 -22.58 6.64
N ARG A 92 17.28 -22.23 7.82
CA ARG A 92 17.13 -23.00 9.07
C ARG A 92 16.38 -22.26 10.16
N GLY A 93 16.20 -20.96 10.02
CA GLY A 93 15.45 -20.16 10.98
C GLY A 93 15.61 -18.67 10.79
N VAL A 94 14.95 -17.93 11.68
CA VAL A 94 15.00 -16.48 11.76
C VAL A 94 15.42 -16.11 13.18
N LYS A 95 16.48 -15.32 13.29
CA LYS A 95 16.91 -14.75 14.57
C LYS A 95 16.11 -13.49 14.85
N THR A 96 15.53 -13.40 16.04
CA THR A 96 14.73 -12.24 16.45
C THR A 96 15.21 -11.67 17.78
N ASN A 97 14.74 -10.47 18.12
CA ASN A 97 14.93 -9.87 19.45
C ASN A 97 14.29 -10.67 20.60
N ARG A 98 13.47 -11.70 20.32
CA ARG A 98 12.79 -12.53 21.31
C ARG A 98 13.20 -14.00 21.26
N GLY A 99 14.30 -14.31 20.56
CA GLY A 99 14.82 -15.65 20.38
C GLY A 99 14.82 -16.09 18.91
N THR A 100 15.28 -17.31 18.66
CA THR A 100 15.34 -17.88 17.32
C THR A 100 14.09 -18.69 17.03
N ILE A 101 13.50 -18.49 15.85
CA ILE A 101 12.39 -19.29 15.34
C ILE A 101 12.97 -20.20 14.26
N HIS A 102 12.95 -21.51 14.49
CA HIS A 102 13.39 -22.50 13.50
C HIS A 102 12.30 -22.72 12.47
N CYS A 103 12.68 -22.67 11.19
CA CYS A 103 11.76 -22.84 10.08
C CYS A 103 12.54 -23.30 8.84
N LYS A 104 11.84 -23.93 7.90
CA LYS A 104 12.42 -24.41 6.64
C LYS A 104 12.22 -23.42 5.50
N GLN A 105 11.25 -22.51 5.66
CA GLN A 105 10.87 -21.54 4.65
C GLN A 105 10.65 -20.18 5.29
N VAL A 106 11.10 -19.13 4.61
CA VAL A 106 10.85 -17.73 4.98
C VAL A 106 10.29 -17.00 3.77
N VAL A 107 9.23 -16.23 3.98
CA VAL A 107 8.62 -15.36 2.97
C VAL A 107 8.80 -13.92 3.42
N SER A 108 9.41 -13.06 2.60
CA SER A 108 9.62 -11.66 2.97
C SER A 108 8.43 -10.80 2.55
N CYS A 109 7.67 -10.28 3.52
CA CYS A 109 6.48 -9.44 3.31
C CYS A 109 6.62 -8.04 3.93
N VAL A 110 7.78 -7.38 3.74
CA VAL A 110 8.24 -6.28 4.61
C VAL A 110 8.26 -4.90 3.93
N ALA A 111 7.65 -4.80 2.75
CA ALA A 111 7.52 -3.57 1.96
C ALA A 111 8.83 -2.78 1.82
N GLY A 112 8.90 -1.57 2.37
CA GLY A 112 10.07 -0.67 2.27
C GLY A 112 11.36 -1.22 2.90
N TRP A 113 11.28 -2.24 3.75
CA TRP A 113 12.43 -2.88 4.40
C TRP A 113 13.02 -4.06 3.61
N SER A 114 12.48 -4.36 2.41
CA SER A 114 12.87 -5.56 1.66
C SER A 114 14.37 -5.58 1.36
N SER A 115 14.96 -4.42 1.06
CA SER A 115 16.40 -4.29 0.80
C SER A 115 17.25 -4.62 2.03
N GLU A 116 16.77 -4.33 3.26
CA GLU A 116 17.52 -4.65 4.47
C GLU A 116 17.42 -6.14 4.84
N ILE A 117 16.22 -6.74 4.71
CA ILE A 117 16.04 -8.18 4.93
C ILE A 117 16.82 -9.01 3.90
N CYS A 118 16.79 -8.65 2.62
CA CYS A 118 17.51 -9.39 1.59
C CYS A 118 19.05 -9.32 1.74
N LYS A 119 19.59 -8.24 2.32
CA LYS A 119 21.03 -8.16 2.64
C LYS A 119 21.47 -9.23 3.65
N MET A 120 20.60 -9.66 4.56
CA MET A 120 20.90 -10.71 5.54
C MET A 120 21.27 -12.04 4.86
N VAL A 121 20.73 -12.29 3.66
CA VAL A 121 21.02 -13.47 2.83
C VAL A 121 21.88 -13.15 1.60
N GLY A 122 22.56 -11.99 1.59
CA GLY A 122 23.46 -11.59 0.50
C GLY A 122 22.78 -11.21 -0.82
N ILE A 123 21.47 -10.99 -0.83
CA ILE A 123 20.72 -10.60 -2.03
C ILE A 123 20.61 -9.08 -2.12
N LYS A 124 21.11 -8.51 -3.21
CA LYS A 124 20.95 -7.09 -3.52
C LYS A 124 19.70 -6.88 -4.39
N LEU A 125 18.69 -6.22 -3.83
CA LEU A 125 17.49 -5.86 -4.58
C LEU A 125 17.68 -4.57 -5.39
N PRO A 126 17.19 -4.50 -6.64
CA PRO A 126 17.19 -3.28 -7.46
C PRO A 126 15.99 -2.36 -7.10
N LEU A 127 15.79 -2.09 -5.80
CA LEU A 127 14.67 -1.29 -5.29
C LEU A 127 15.18 0.00 -4.64
N VAL A 128 14.44 1.09 -4.86
CA VAL A 128 14.66 2.39 -4.22
C VAL A 128 13.37 2.81 -3.53
N THR A 129 13.47 3.20 -2.26
CA THR A 129 12.32 3.64 -1.46
C THR A 129 12.17 5.16 -1.56
N HIS A 130 10.96 5.61 -1.87
CA HIS A 130 10.60 7.03 -1.93
C HIS A 130 9.57 7.37 -0.86
N PRO A 131 9.66 8.54 -0.20
CA PRO A 131 8.64 8.96 0.72
C PRO A 131 7.35 9.32 -0.02
N LEU A 132 6.21 8.94 0.56
CA LEU A 132 4.88 9.41 0.15
C LEU A 132 4.46 10.52 1.10
N GLN A 133 4.07 11.66 0.55
CA GLN A 133 3.44 12.73 1.31
C GLN A 133 1.93 12.57 1.23
N ALA A 134 1.27 12.60 2.38
CA ALA A 134 -0.17 12.62 2.50
C ALA A 134 -0.60 13.90 3.22
N LEU A 135 -1.77 14.41 2.86
CA LEU A 135 -2.43 15.50 3.55
C LEU A 135 -3.87 15.10 3.85
N VAL A 136 -4.36 15.55 4.99
CA VAL A 136 -5.73 15.35 5.43
C VAL A 136 -6.28 16.72 5.83
N THR A 137 -7.44 17.08 5.31
CA THR A 137 -8.12 18.33 5.67
C THR A 137 -8.93 18.16 6.95
N THR A 138 -9.50 19.26 7.45
CA THR A 138 -10.64 19.17 8.38
C THR A 138 -11.83 18.47 7.72
N ASP A 139 -12.84 18.12 8.51
CA ASP A 139 -14.06 17.50 8.05
C ASP A 139 -14.92 18.47 7.23
N TYR A 140 -15.51 17.94 6.15
CA TYR A 140 -16.48 18.63 5.32
C TYR A 140 -17.69 17.73 5.11
N LYS A 141 -18.84 18.33 4.80
CA LYS A 141 -20.03 17.59 4.39
C LYS A 141 -19.67 16.65 3.22
N PRO A 142 -20.04 15.36 3.27
CA PRO A 142 -19.79 14.44 2.18
C PRO A 142 -20.45 14.86 0.87
N TRP A 143 -19.67 14.91 -0.20
CA TRP A 143 -20.14 15.15 -1.57
C TRP A 143 -19.26 14.46 -2.63
N LEU A 144 -17.99 14.17 -2.31
CA LEU A 144 -17.09 13.48 -3.22
C LEU A 144 -17.21 11.97 -3.04
N HIS A 145 -18.04 11.34 -3.86
CA HIS A 145 -18.29 9.88 -3.82
C HIS A 145 -17.35 9.06 -4.72
N HIS A 146 -16.46 9.72 -5.46
CA HIS A 146 -15.52 9.09 -6.37
C HIS A 146 -14.08 9.42 -5.99
N VAL A 147 -13.19 8.44 -6.12
CA VAL A 147 -11.74 8.70 -6.07
C VAL A 147 -11.34 9.41 -7.35
N VAL A 148 -10.76 10.60 -7.22
CA VAL A 148 -10.28 11.39 -8.34
C VAL A 148 -8.77 11.33 -8.36
N VAL A 149 -8.19 10.97 -9.50
CA VAL A 149 -6.74 10.90 -9.68
C VAL A 149 -6.34 11.77 -10.86
N SER A 150 -5.40 12.68 -10.62
CA SER A 150 -4.78 13.48 -11.67
C SER A 150 -3.35 13.02 -11.87
N SER A 151 -3.10 12.34 -13.00
CA SER A 151 -1.73 11.98 -13.39
C SER A 151 -0.87 13.20 -13.71
N THR A 152 -1.47 14.28 -14.20
CA THR A 152 -0.75 15.54 -14.52
C THR A 152 -0.30 16.28 -13.26
N LEU A 153 -1.16 16.31 -12.24
CA LEU A 153 -0.83 16.95 -10.96
C LEU A 153 -0.12 15.99 -9.98
N HIS A 154 -0.02 14.71 -10.34
CA HIS A 154 0.51 13.64 -9.50
C HIS A 154 -0.14 13.57 -8.12
N ILE A 155 -1.46 13.73 -8.07
CA ILE A 155 -2.24 13.72 -6.83
C ILE A 155 -3.48 12.85 -7.00
N TYR A 156 -3.85 12.16 -5.92
CA TYR A 156 -5.17 11.57 -5.77
C TYR A 156 -5.95 12.31 -4.70
N LEU A 157 -7.28 12.28 -4.79
CA LEU A 157 -8.19 12.87 -3.84
C LEU A 157 -9.34 11.89 -3.58
N SER A 158 -9.66 11.71 -2.32
CA SER A 158 -10.82 10.95 -1.86
C SER A 158 -11.35 11.57 -0.59
N GLN A 159 -12.66 11.46 -0.37
CA GLN A 159 -13.26 11.86 0.90
C GLN A 159 -13.41 10.63 1.81
N THR A 160 -12.97 10.76 3.05
CA THR A 160 -13.06 9.70 4.05
C THR A 160 -14.49 9.60 4.60
N ASP A 161 -14.81 8.50 5.28
CA ASP A 161 -16.11 8.33 5.95
C ASP A 161 -16.35 9.38 7.06
N ARG A 162 -15.28 10.01 7.57
CA ARG A 162 -15.38 11.13 8.53
C ARG A 162 -15.68 12.47 7.85
N GLY A 163 -15.62 12.54 6.53
CA GLY A 163 -15.82 13.77 5.75
C GLY A 163 -14.54 14.54 5.43
N GLU A 164 -13.38 14.11 5.94
CA GLU A 164 -12.08 14.70 5.64
C GLU A 164 -11.68 14.39 4.20
N TRP A 165 -10.88 15.25 3.57
CA TRP A 165 -10.26 14.91 2.29
C TRP A 165 -8.87 14.35 2.53
N SER A 166 -8.64 13.14 2.02
CA SER A 166 -7.33 12.53 1.96
C SER A 166 -6.77 12.67 0.55
N ALA A 167 -5.58 13.25 0.47
CA ALA A 167 -4.83 13.36 -0.76
C ALA A 167 -3.37 13.02 -0.53
N GLY A 168 -2.67 12.60 -1.58
CA GLY A 168 -1.26 12.29 -1.47
C GLY A 168 -0.53 12.29 -2.79
N ARG A 169 0.79 12.40 -2.69
CA ARG A 169 1.73 12.42 -3.80
C ARG A 169 3.03 11.74 -3.39
N ILE A 170 3.69 11.09 -4.34
CA ILE A 170 5.04 10.57 -4.17
C ILE A 170 6.03 11.74 -4.27
N ASP A 171 6.94 11.85 -3.30
CA ASP A 171 8.06 12.77 -3.38
C ASP A 171 9.10 12.24 -4.38
N HIS A 172 9.48 13.08 -5.34
CA HIS A 172 10.46 12.69 -6.36
C HIS A 172 11.88 12.62 -5.80
N TYR A 173 12.14 13.25 -4.65
CA TYR A 173 13.45 13.22 -4.03
C TYR A 173 13.52 12.09 -2.97
N PRO A 174 14.50 11.18 -3.06
CA PRO A 174 14.77 10.27 -1.97
C PRO A 174 15.29 11.11 -0.79
N LEU A 175 14.49 11.24 0.27
CA LEU A 175 14.96 11.88 1.49
C LEU A 175 15.92 10.91 2.19
N TRP A 176 17.22 11.24 2.20
CA TRP A 176 18.27 10.47 2.90
C TRP A 176 17.99 10.29 4.41
N HIS A 177 17.09 11.08 4.99
CA HIS A 177 16.68 11.01 6.40
C HIS A 177 15.28 10.40 6.66
N ALA A 178 14.55 9.94 5.62
CA ALA A 178 13.25 9.28 5.83
C ALA A 178 13.35 7.93 6.55
N PHE A 179 14.57 7.39 6.71
CA PHE A 179 14.88 6.20 7.52
C PHE A 179 15.15 6.53 9.01
N ASN A 180 14.67 7.65 9.53
CA ASN A 180 14.56 7.83 10.98
C ASN A 180 13.22 7.22 11.45
N PRO A 181 13.21 6.13 12.24
CA PRO A 181 11.97 5.49 12.72
C PRO A 181 11.05 6.43 13.52
N ARG A 182 11.53 7.62 13.92
CA ARG A 182 10.72 8.64 14.60
C ARG A 182 9.93 9.56 13.66
N VAL A 183 10.27 9.66 12.38
CA VAL A 183 9.68 10.66 11.46
C VAL A 183 8.55 10.08 10.60
N PHE A 184 8.58 8.77 10.31
CA PHE A 184 7.49 8.09 9.57
C PHE A 184 6.17 8.03 10.37
N GLY A 185 6.23 8.23 11.69
CA GLY A 185 5.06 8.25 12.59
C GLY A 185 4.21 9.53 12.55
N ILE A 186 4.59 10.57 11.78
CA ILE A 186 3.85 11.85 11.79
C ILE A 186 2.68 11.88 10.79
N LEU A 187 2.68 11.04 9.74
CA LEU A 187 1.63 11.03 8.70
C LEU A 187 0.68 9.84 8.76
N CYS A 188 0.98 8.82 9.59
CA CYS A 188 0.07 7.74 9.89
C CYS A 188 -0.40 7.92 11.34
N GLY A 189 -1.51 8.64 11.55
CA GLY A 189 -2.12 8.90 12.86
C GLY A 189 -2.70 7.65 13.56
N SER A 190 -2.09 6.48 13.37
CA SER A 190 -2.38 5.26 14.13
C SER A 190 -1.14 4.89 14.95
N PRO A 191 -1.29 4.44 16.21
CA PRO A 191 -0.17 3.99 17.05
C PRO A 191 0.51 2.70 16.55
N LEU A 192 0.20 2.26 15.33
CA LEU A 192 0.73 1.05 14.72
C LEU A 192 1.82 1.43 13.72
N ASP A 193 3.02 1.52 14.27
CA ASP A 193 4.26 1.50 13.53
C ASP A 193 4.37 0.19 12.74
N PHE A 194 3.96 0.21 11.46
CA PHE A 194 4.11 -0.93 10.53
C PHE A 194 5.57 -1.32 10.29
N SER A 195 6.56 -0.65 10.91
CA SER A 195 7.95 -1.10 10.92
C SER A 195 8.19 -2.36 11.76
N ARG A 196 7.18 -2.85 12.49
CA ARG A 196 7.31 -4.02 13.37
C ARG A 196 6.68 -5.23 12.72
N PHE A 197 7.53 -5.94 11.99
CA PHE A 197 7.33 -7.23 11.34
C PHE A 197 6.36 -8.15 12.10
N PHE A 198 5.42 -8.73 11.36
CA PHE A 198 4.65 -9.87 11.82
C PHE A 198 5.42 -11.12 11.40
N ILE A 199 5.77 -11.97 12.35
CA ILE A 199 6.17 -13.34 12.04
C ILE A 199 4.91 -14.19 12.12
N MET A 200 4.50 -14.76 10.99
CA MET A 200 3.40 -15.72 10.90
C MET A 200 3.96 -17.13 10.80
N SER A 201 3.67 -18.01 11.76
CA SER A 201 4.05 -19.43 11.72
C SER A 201 2.82 -20.33 11.83
N PRO A 202 2.60 -21.30 10.92
CA PRO A 202 1.49 -22.25 11.03
C PRO A 202 1.74 -23.25 12.18
N SER A 203 0.74 -23.45 13.04
CA SER A 203 0.78 -24.50 14.07
C SER A 203 0.56 -25.89 13.47
N SER A 204 1.63 -26.55 13.04
CA SER A 204 1.63 -28.01 13.01
C SER A 204 3.05 -28.55 13.17
N VAL A 205 3.25 -29.38 14.19
CA VAL A 205 4.49 -30.08 14.54
C VAL A 205 5.00 -31.01 13.41
N ASN A 206 4.28 -31.13 12.28
CA ASN A 206 4.61 -32.03 11.16
C ASN A 206 4.39 -31.42 9.75
N GLY A 207 4.18 -30.10 9.62
CA GLY A 207 4.08 -29.41 8.32
C GLY A 207 5.39 -28.70 7.94
N PRO A 208 5.56 -28.19 6.70
CA PRO A 208 6.67 -27.29 6.41
C PRO A 208 6.47 -25.99 7.19
N ASP A 209 7.19 -25.85 8.30
CA ASP A 209 7.21 -24.62 9.11
C ASP A 209 7.67 -23.45 8.24
N CYS A 210 6.73 -22.55 7.92
CA CYS A 210 6.94 -21.36 7.12
C CYS A 210 6.79 -20.13 8.01
N VAL A 211 7.79 -19.26 8.01
CA VAL A 211 7.73 -17.93 8.62
C VAL A 211 7.44 -16.90 7.53
N ILE A 212 6.32 -16.20 7.61
CA ILE A 212 6.01 -15.02 6.77
C ILE A 212 6.38 -13.76 7.55
#